data_AF-A0A6N4T5D7-F1
#
_entry.id   AF-A0A6N4T5D7-F1
#
_cell.length_a   1.000
_cell.length_b   1.000
_cell.length_c   1.000
_cell.angle_alpha   90.00
_cell.angle_beta   90.00
_cell.angle_gamma   90.00
#
_symmetry.space_group_name_H-M   'P 1'
#
loop_
_entity.id
_entity.type
_entity.pdbx_description
1 polymer ?
#
loop_
_entity_poly.entity_id
_entity_poly.type
_entity_poly.pdbx_seq_one_letter_code
_entity_poly.pdbx_strand_id
1 'polypeptide(L)'
;MFSDADCKAIWDTSIDSVNRYLGDEVDSGYWYGRANMQSGARTASRYGALDAFMPALLVLSGDVERAKRLQDSGLKMWRIHGIEPESLDYKTMTVTSANYHLRPEIIESAYYLYRTTGDTKYRLMGKEFFEDFVKYCRSESGYAALKDVRSKEKDDSMESFLFAETFKYYYLLFAPKSALGFDKITFNTEAHPLQIK
;
A
#
# COMPACT_ATOMS: atom_id res chain seq x y z
N MET A 1 -1.21 21.06 -1.90
CA MET A 1 -2.53 21.54 -1.42
C MET A 1 -2.48 22.99 -0.95
N PHE A 2 -1.59 23.35 -0.02
CA PHE A 2 -1.52 24.70 0.57
C PHE A 2 -0.19 25.44 0.34
N SER A 3 0.77 24.80 -0.32
CA SER A 3 2.13 25.34 -0.53
C SER A 3 2.82 25.76 0.79
N ASP A 4 2.54 25.01 1.86
CA ASP A 4 3.09 25.26 3.19
C ASP A 4 4.54 24.78 3.28
N ALA A 5 5.46 25.73 3.50
CA ALA A 5 6.90 25.45 3.54
C ALA A 5 7.31 24.67 4.80
N ASP A 6 6.61 24.86 5.92
CA ASP A 6 6.93 24.20 7.19
C ASP A 6 6.54 22.71 7.11
N CYS A 7 5.35 22.42 6.57
CA CYS A 7 4.95 21.04 6.29
C CYS A 7 5.94 20.33 5.35
N LYS A 8 6.44 21.04 4.33
CA LYS A 8 7.46 20.49 3.42
C LYS A 8 8.77 20.20 4.17
N ALA A 9 9.25 21.13 5.00
CA ALA A 9 10.49 20.93 5.77
C ALA A 9 10.37 19.76 6.76
N ILE A 10 9.20 19.60 7.40
CA ILE A 10 8.90 18.46 8.28
C ILE A 10 8.96 17.15 7.50
N TRP A 11 8.31 17.10 6.33
CA TRP A 11 8.35 15.91 5.47
C TRP A 11 9.77 15.56 5.06
N ASP A 12 10.50 16.52 4.48
CA ASP A 12 11.86 16.29 3.95
C ASP A 12 12.79 15.77 5.06
N THR A 13 12.71 16.35 6.27
CA THR A 13 13.50 15.89 7.43
C THR A 13 13.09 14.49 7.91
N SER A 14 11.78 14.22 7.93
CA SER A 14 11.23 12.97 8.45
C SER A 14 11.52 11.80 7.50
N ILE A 15 11.31 12.01 6.20
CA ILE A 15 11.48 10.95 5.20
C ILE A 15 12.95 10.52 5.11
N ASP A 16 13.90 11.47 5.20
CA ASP A 16 15.33 11.15 5.24
C ASP A 16 15.68 10.23 6.42
N SER A 17 15.12 10.51 7.60
CA SER A 17 15.31 9.67 8.79
C SER A 17 14.64 8.30 8.63
N VAL A 18 13.41 8.25 8.12
CA VAL A 18 12.70 6.99 7.84
C VAL A 18 13.49 6.12 6.86
N ASN A 19 13.97 6.69 5.76
CA ASN A 19 14.77 6.00 4.76
C ASN A 19 16.07 5.43 5.34
N ARG A 20 16.73 6.20 6.20
CA ARG A 20 18.00 5.83 6.82
C ARG A 20 17.85 4.72 7.87
N TYR A 21 16.86 4.81 8.74
CA TYR A 21 16.77 3.96 9.93
C TYR A 21 15.76 2.82 9.80
N LEU A 22 14.71 3.00 9.01
CA LEU A 22 13.67 1.98 8.84
C LEU A 22 13.88 1.16 7.58
N GLY A 23 14.40 1.77 6.51
CA GLY A 23 14.76 1.07 5.27
C GLY A 23 15.68 -0.11 5.51
N ASP A 24 15.36 -1.27 4.95
CA ASP A 24 16.08 -2.54 5.16
C ASP A 24 16.18 -3.29 3.84
N GLU A 25 17.40 -3.57 3.39
CA GLU A 25 17.64 -4.46 2.26
C GLU A 25 17.99 -5.84 2.79
N VAL A 26 17.18 -6.83 2.46
CA VAL A 26 17.39 -8.23 2.83
C VAL A 26 17.10 -9.12 1.63
N ASP A 27 17.40 -10.41 1.73
CA ASP A 27 17.23 -11.37 0.61
C ASP A 27 15.81 -11.40 0.03
N SER A 28 14.80 -11.15 0.87
CA SER A 28 13.40 -11.11 0.43
C SER A 28 13.02 -9.82 -0.31
N GLY A 29 13.81 -8.75 -0.24
CA GLY A 29 13.58 -7.47 -0.92
C GLY A 29 13.91 -6.24 -0.07
N TYR A 30 13.42 -5.10 -0.54
CA TYR A 30 13.49 -3.83 0.20
C TYR A 30 12.24 -3.63 1.04
N TRP A 31 12.40 -3.30 2.32
CA TRP A 31 11.30 -3.15 3.27
C TRP A 31 11.51 -1.95 4.19
N TYR A 32 10.45 -1.52 4.88
CA TYR A 32 10.57 -0.66 6.06
C TYR A 32 10.28 -1.47 7.32
N GLY A 33 11.29 -1.63 8.16
CA GLY A 33 11.17 -2.27 9.47
C GLY A 33 10.84 -1.29 10.59
N ARG A 34 11.08 -1.72 11.82
CA ARG A 34 10.89 -0.92 13.04
C ARG A 34 12.24 -0.65 13.68
N ALA A 35 12.39 0.53 14.26
CA ALA A 35 13.59 0.91 15.00
C ALA A 35 13.22 1.62 16.30
N ASN A 36 14.15 1.60 17.26
CA ASN A 36 14.06 2.44 18.45
C ASN A 36 14.20 3.91 18.05
N MET A 37 13.28 4.76 18.52
CA MET A 37 13.22 6.17 18.10
C MET A 37 14.41 7.02 18.58
N GLN A 38 15.11 6.62 19.65
CA GLN A 38 16.28 7.36 20.16
C GLN A 38 17.59 6.87 19.53
N SER A 39 17.80 5.55 19.48
CA SER A 39 19.08 4.98 19.03
C SER A 39 19.13 4.68 17.53
N GLY A 40 17.99 4.61 16.86
CA GLY A 40 17.90 4.13 15.48
C GLY A 40 18.20 2.63 15.32
N ALA A 41 18.43 1.90 16.42
CA ALA A 41 18.68 0.47 16.37
C ALA A 41 17.42 -0.27 15.91
N ARG A 42 17.55 -1.16 14.92
CA ARG A 42 16.44 -1.96 14.39
C ARG A 42 15.88 -2.88 15.49
N THR A 43 14.57 -2.86 15.69
CA THR A 43 13.86 -3.61 16.73
C THR A 43 13.00 -4.74 16.18
N ALA A 44 12.50 -4.63 14.94
CA ALA A 44 11.71 -5.68 14.31
C ALA A 44 11.74 -5.60 12.77
N SER A 45 11.55 -6.74 12.12
CA SER A 45 11.34 -6.90 10.68
C SER A 45 9.86 -7.03 10.31
N ARG A 46 9.00 -6.16 10.88
CA ARG A 46 7.55 -6.21 10.68
C ARG A 46 7.09 -5.24 9.60
N TYR A 47 6.47 -5.77 8.54
CA TYR A 47 5.76 -5.04 7.49
C TYR A 47 4.37 -5.64 7.29
N GLY A 48 3.36 -4.82 7.04
CA GLY A 48 1.96 -5.28 6.92
C GLY A 48 1.16 -4.52 5.88
N ALA A 49 -0.12 -4.88 5.74
CA ALA A 49 -1.03 -4.29 4.77
C ALA A 49 -1.07 -2.75 4.87
N LEU A 50 -1.15 -2.21 6.09
CA LEU A 50 -1.12 -0.75 6.29
C LEU A 50 0.21 -0.11 5.88
N ASP A 51 1.36 -0.79 6.01
CA ASP A 51 2.64 -0.19 5.59
C ASP A 51 2.75 -0.07 4.04
N ALA A 52 1.81 -0.66 3.30
CA ALA A 52 1.74 -0.62 1.84
C ALA A 52 1.30 0.73 1.26
N PHE A 53 0.98 1.75 2.08
CA PHE A 53 0.75 3.12 1.58
C PHE A 53 2.08 3.78 1.18
N MET A 54 3.19 3.30 1.77
CA MET A 54 4.48 3.98 1.71
C MET A 54 5.04 4.16 0.29
N PRO A 55 4.91 3.21 -0.66
CA PRO A 55 5.28 3.45 -2.05
C PRO A 55 4.53 4.65 -2.66
N ALA A 56 3.24 4.85 -2.38
CA ALA A 56 2.50 6.02 -2.85
C ALA A 56 3.12 7.33 -2.34
N LEU A 57 3.46 7.41 -1.05
CA LEU A 57 4.12 8.60 -0.50
C LEU A 57 5.51 8.82 -1.10
N LEU A 58 6.29 7.77 -1.29
CA LEU A 58 7.60 7.85 -1.93
C LEU A 58 7.48 8.38 -3.38
N VAL A 59 6.47 7.93 -4.13
CA VAL A 59 6.15 8.49 -5.45
C VAL A 59 5.81 9.96 -5.36
N LEU A 60 4.93 10.35 -4.44
CA LEU A 60 4.52 11.75 -4.26
C LEU A 60 5.69 12.66 -3.83
N SER A 61 6.67 12.12 -3.10
CA SER A 61 7.88 12.85 -2.71
C SER A 61 9.02 12.76 -3.73
N GLY A 62 8.81 12.10 -4.87
CA GLY A 62 9.77 12.01 -5.97
C GLY A 62 10.79 10.87 -5.88
N ASP A 63 10.76 10.02 -4.83
CA ASP A 63 11.62 8.83 -4.72
C ASP A 63 10.96 7.61 -5.35
N VAL A 64 10.80 7.69 -6.67
CA VAL A 64 10.11 6.66 -7.44
C VAL A 64 10.85 5.33 -7.37
N GLU A 65 12.19 5.31 -7.42
CA GLU A 65 12.95 4.06 -7.43
C GLU A 65 12.81 3.27 -6.13
N ARG A 66 12.82 3.94 -4.96
CA ARG A 66 12.53 3.25 -3.70
C ARG A 66 11.10 2.74 -3.65
N ALA A 67 10.14 3.51 -4.17
CA ALA A 67 8.74 3.08 -4.25
C ALA A 67 8.59 1.80 -5.08
N LYS A 68 9.26 1.70 -6.24
CA LYS A 68 9.23 0.49 -7.08
C LYS A 68 9.69 -0.74 -6.30
N ARG A 69 10.82 -0.63 -5.61
CA ARG A 69 11.43 -1.74 -4.85
C ARG A 69 10.52 -2.19 -3.71
N LEU A 70 9.92 -1.26 -2.99
CA LEU A 70 8.98 -1.59 -1.91
C LEU A 70 7.68 -2.20 -2.44
N GLN A 71 7.12 -1.69 -3.54
CA GLN A 71 5.94 -2.28 -4.17
C GLN A 71 6.21 -3.71 -4.66
N ASP A 72 7.39 -3.96 -5.24
CA ASP A 72 7.78 -5.31 -5.68
C ASP A 72 7.90 -6.27 -4.47
N SER A 73 8.35 -5.78 -3.30
CA SER A 73 8.29 -6.52 -2.03
C SER A 73 6.84 -6.78 -1.56
N GLY A 74 5.96 -5.76 -1.62
CA GLY A 74 4.53 -5.92 -1.33
C GLY A 74 3.85 -6.98 -2.19
N LEU A 75 4.20 -7.06 -3.49
CA LEU A 75 3.72 -8.12 -4.37
C LEU A 75 4.19 -9.52 -3.92
N LYS A 76 5.43 -9.65 -3.43
CA LYS A 76 5.91 -10.93 -2.87
C LYS A 76 5.10 -11.31 -1.64
N MET A 77 4.79 -10.35 -0.75
CA MET A 77 3.92 -10.56 0.41
C MET A 77 2.52 -11.05 -0.02
N TRP A 78 1.89 -10.37 -0.99
CA TRP A 78 0.59 -10.76 -1.53
C TRP A 78 0.59 -12.21 -2.02
N ARG A 79 1.60 -12.58 -2.81
CA ARG A 79 1.71 -13.90 -3.45
C ARG A 79 1.94 -15.07 -2.50
N ILE A 80 2.30 -14.83 -1.22
CA ILE A 80 2.43 -15.92 -0.23
C ILE A 80 1.10 -16.68 -0.12
N HIS A 81 -0.02 -15.94 -0.08
CA HIS A 81 -1.35 -16.52 0.08
C HIS A 81 -2.39 -16.00 -0.93
N GLY A 82 -2.00 -15.16 -1.88
CA GLY A 82 -2.93 -14.51 -2.83
C GLY A 82 -3.79 -13.43 -2.18
N ILE A 83 -3.50 -13.01 -0.94
CA ILE A 83 -4.06 -11.84 -0.25
C ILE A 83 -2.99 -11.43 0.75
N GLU A 84 -2.72 -10.14 0.90
CA GLU A 84 -1.78 -9.67 1.91
C GLU A 84 -2.28 -9.91 3.35
N PRO A 85 -1.44 -10.44 4.25
CA PRO A 85 -1.76 -10.50 5.67
C PRO A 85 -1.70 -9.10 6.30
N GLU A 86 -2.37 -8.92 7.44
CA GLU A 86 -2.24 -7.70 8.23
C GLU A 86 -0.79 -7.44 8.67
N SER A 87 0.01 -8.49 8.90
CA SER A 87 1.44 -8.36 9.23
C SER A 87 2.27 -9.59 8.85
N LEU A 88 3.51 -9.33 8.42
CA LEU A 88 4.54 -10.26 7.96
C LEU A 88 5.87 -9.95 8.68
N ASP A 89 6.60 -10.98 9.09
CA ASP A 89 8.04 -10.87 9.29
C ASP A 89 8.74 -10.97 7.93
N TYR A 90 9.18 -9.84 7.38
CA TYR A 90 9.71 -9.80 6.03
C TYR A 90 11.07 -10.49 5.89
N LYS A 91 11.81 -10.75 6.97
CA LYS A 91 13.09 -11.48 6.88
C LYS A 91 12.86 -12.97 6.65
N THR A 92 11.88 -13.52 7.35
CA THR A 92 11.54 -14.95 7.26
C THR A 92 10.39 -15.22 6.29
N MET A 93 9.74 -14.17 5.77
CA MET A 93 8.51 -14.24 4.99
C MET A 93 7.39 -15.01 5.71
N THR A 94 7.37 -14.94 7.05
CA THR A 94 6.37 -15.62 7.88
C THR A 94 5.25 -14.67 8.25
N VAL A 95 4.01 -15.09 8.05
CA VAL A 95 2.82 -14.34 8.47
C VAL A 95 2.77 -14.28 10.00
N THR A 96 2.73 -13.06 10.54
CA THR A 96 2.68 -12.80 11.99
C THR A 96 1.27 -12.38 12.45
N SER A 97 0.45 -11.85 11.54
CA SER A 97 -0.98 -11.59 11.76
C SER A 97 -1.73 -11.88 10.46
N ALA A 98 -2.57 -12.92 10.46
CA ALA A 98 -3.11 -13.49 9.24
C ALA A 98 -4.47 -12.92 8.80
N ASN A 99 -5.11 -12.08 9.59
CA ASN A 99 -6.34 -11.38 9.23
C ASN A 99 -6.12 -10.43 8.04
N TYR A 100 -7.19 -10.13 7.29
CA TYR A 100 -7.19 -9.15 6.20
C TYR A 100 -8.51 -8.38 6.18
N HIS A 101 -8.43 -7.06 6.39
CA HIS A 101 -9.59 -6.18 6.56
C HIS A 101 -10.05 -5.49 5.27
N LEU A 102 -9.79 -6.06 4.08
CA LEU A 102 -10.11 -5.43 2.79
C LEU A 102 -9.30 -4.15 2.50
N ARG A 103 -8.08 -4.12 3.07
CA ARG A 103 -7.12 -3.01 3.08
C ARG A 103 -6.84 -2.44 1.67
N PRO A 104 -6.81 -1.10 1.49
CA PRO A 104 -6.62 -0.44 0.20
C PRO A 104 -5.16 -0.15 -0.18
N GLU A 105 -4.23 -0.19 0.76
CA GLU A 105 -2.96 0.52 0.63
C GLU A 105 -2.08 -0.02 -0.52
N ILE A 106 -2.07 -1.34 -0.75
CA ILE A 106 -1.25 -1.93 -1.82
C ILE A 106 -1.76 -1.56 -3.22
N ILE A 107 -3.08 -1.39 -3.38
CA ILE A 107 -3.70 -0.97 -4.65
C ILE A 107 -3.61 0.55 -4.84
N GLU A 108 -3.66 1.33 -3.76
CA GLU A 108 -3.32 2.75 -3.76
C GLU A 108 -1.91 2.97 -4.33
N SER A 109 -0.93 2.27 -3.79
CA SER A 109 0.46 2.38 -4.23
C SER A 109 0.67 1.96 -5.68
N ALA A 110 0.00 0.90 -6.13
CA ALA A 110 0.01 0.52 -7.54
C ALA A 110 -0.59 1.61 -8.45
N TYR A 111 -1.68 2.27 -8.01
CA TYR A 111 -2.27 3.39 -8.74
C TYR A 111 -1.30 4.57 -8.88
N TYR A 112 -0.68 5.05 -7.80
CA TYR A 112 0.27 6.16 -7.86
C TYR A 112 1.49 5.82 -8.72
N LEU A 113 2.04 4.62 -8.58
CA LEU A 113 3.14 4.15 -9.42
C LEU A 113 2.78 4.10 -10.90
N TYR A 114 1.59 3.58 -11.25
CA TYR A 114 1.12 3.57 -12.64
C TYR A 114 0.94 4.98 -13.20
N ARG A 115 0.28 5.88 -12.45
CA ARG A 115 0.01 7.25 -12.91
C ARG A 115 1.29 8.05 -13.15
N THR A 116 2.29 7.88 -12.28
CA THR A 116 3.57 8.58 -12.37
C THR A 116 4.47 8.00 -13.46
N THR A 117 4.55 6.67 -13.57
CA THR A 117 5.55 6.02 -14.46
C THR A 117 5.00 5.64 -15.83
N GLY A 118 3.68 5.41 -15.94
CA GLY A 118 3.07 4.81 -17.12
C GLY A 118 3.39 3.33 -17.34
N ASP A 119 4.14 2.69 -16.43
CA ASP A 119 4.56 1.30 -16.56
C ASP A 119 3.37 0.35 -16.37
N THR A 120 3.07 -0.42 -17.42
CA THR A 120 1.95 -1.37 -17.44
C THR A 120 2.07 -2.47 -16.39
N LYS A 121 3.26 -2.72 -15.82
CA LYS A 121 3.44 -3.73 -14.76
C LYS A 121 2.52 -3.48 -13.57
N TYR A 122 2.25 -2.21 -13.22
CA TYR A 122 1.39 -1.87 -12.09
C TYR A 122 -0.08 -2.15 -12.36
N ARG A 123 -0.53 -2.07 -13.62
CA ARG A 123 -1.87 -2.53 -14.01
C ARG A 123 -1.98 -4.05 -14.00
N LEU A 124 -0.93 -4.76 -14.44
CA LEU A 124 -0.89 -6.22 -14.34
C LEU A 124 -0.91 -6.67 -12.87
N MET A 125 -0.15 -6.00 -12.02
CA MET A 125 -0.12 -6.23 -10.57
C MET A 125 -1.49 -5.97 -9.93
N GLY A 126 -2.12 -4.82 -10.20
CA GLY A 126 -3.46 -4.54 -9.69
C GLY A 126 -4.54 -5.45 -10.26
N LYS A 127 -4.34 -6.02 -11.45
CA LYS A 127 -5.24 -7.04 -12.01
C LYS A 127 -5.14 -8.33 -11.18
N GLU A 128 -3.93 -8.77 -10.87
CA GLU A 128 -3.69 -9.92 -9.98
C GLU A 128 -4.34 -9.68 -8.61
N PHE A 129 -4.13 -8.51 -8.00
CA PHE A 129 -4.76 -8.15 -6.74
C PHE A 129 -6.28 -8.20 -6.82
N PHE A 130 -6.88 -7.63 -7.88
CA PHE A 130 -8.33 -7.61 -8.04
C PHE A 130 -8.92 -9.00 -8.23
N GLU A 131 -8.30 -9.84 -9.06
CA GLU A 131 -8.77 -11.21 -9.33
C GLU A 131 -8.76 -12.04 -8.05
N ASP A 132 -7.68 -11.97 -7.28
CA ASP A 132 -7.58 -12.63 -5.98
C ASP A 132 -8.57 -12.06 -4.95
N PHE A 133 -8.67 -10.74 -4.85
CA PHE A 133 -9.61 -10.05 -3.97
C PHE A 133 -11.05 -10.48 -4.25
N VAL A 134 -11.46 -10.50 -5.52
CA VAL A 134 -12.80 -10.98 -5.93
C VAL A 134 -12.97 -12.46 -5.61
N LYS A 135 -11.98 -13.29 -5.89
CA LYS A 135 -12.03 -14.73 -5.65
C LYS A 135 -12.22 -15.07 -4.17
N TYR A 136 -11.49 -14.40 -3.28
CA TYR A 136 -11.44 -14.77 -1.87
C TYR A 136 -12.39 -13.96 -0.99
N CYS A 137 -12.60 -12.68 -1.28
CA CYS A 137 -13.36 -11.78 -0.40
C CYS A 137 -14.82 -11.63 -0.81
N ARG A 138 -15.22 -11.96 -2.05
CA ARG A 138 -16.63 -11.82 -2.47
C ARG A 138 -17.56 -12.79 -1.73
N SER A 139 -18.70 -12.28 -1.27
CA SER A 139 -19.81 -13.03 -0.66
C SER A 139 -21.09 -12.87 -1.50
N GLU A 140 -22.20 -13.49 -1.08
CA GLU A 140 -23.49 -13.34 -1.75
C GLU A 140 -24.02 -11.89 -1.71
N SER A 141 -23.74 -11.18 -0.62
CA SER A 141 -24.29 -9.84 -0.34
C SER A 141 -23.28 -8.70 -0.50
N GLY A 142 -22.02 -8.99 -0.83
CA GLY A 142 -20.98 -7.98 -0.93
C GLY A 142 -19.57 -8.57 -0.89
N TYR A 143 -18.72 -8.01 -0.03
CA TYR A 143 -17.38 -8.49 0.24
C TYR A 143 -17.18 -8.64 1.75
N ALA A 144 -16.32 -9.57 2.14
CA ALA A 144 -16.07 -9.96 3.51
C ALA A 144 -14.57 -9.99 3.76
N ALA A 145 -14.14 -9.38 4.86
CA ALA A 145 -12.78 -9.53 5.38
C ALA A 145 -12.43 -11.01 5.57
N LEU A 146 -11.15 -11.31 5.77
CA LEU A 146 -10.70 -12.67 6.08
C LEU A 146 -10.19 -12.72 7.52
N LYS A 147 -10.63 -13.72 8.28
CA LYS A 147 -10.03 -14.01 9.59
C LYS A 147 -8.61 -14.52 9.46
N ASP A 148 -8.36 -15.27 8.38
CA ASP A 148 -7.06 -15.86 8.10
C ASP A 148 -6.85 -15.99 6.58
N VAL A 149 -5.86 -15.27 6.04
CA VAL A 149 -5.47 -15.34 4.63
C VAL A 149 -4.97 -16.72 4.23
N ARG A 150 -4.59 -17.61 5.14
CA ARG A 150 -4.17 -18.99 4.82
C ARG A 150 -5.36 -19.86 4.51
N SER A 151 -6.34 -19.89 5.42
CA SER A 151 -7.55 -20.72 5.29
C SER A 151 -8.59 -20.12 4.34
N LYS A 152 -8.53 -18.81 4.09
CA LYS A 152 -9.57 -18.03 3.39
C LYS A 152 -10.92 -18.05 4.09
N GLU A 153 -10.92 -18.30 5.41
CA GLU A 153 -12.11 -18.15 6.23
C GLU A 153 -12.52 -16.68 6.24
N LYS A 154 -13.75 -16.42 5.78
CA LYS A 154 -14.33 -15.08 5.77
C LYS A 154 -14.74 -14.68 7.19
N ASP A 155 -14.50 -13.42 7.51
CA ASP A 155 -15.08 -12.75 8.66
C ASP A 155 -16.38 -12.06 8.25
N ASP A 156 -17.35 -11.97 9.15
CA ASP A 156 -18.63 -11.29 8.89
C ASP A 156 -18.48 -9.77 9.10
N SER A 157 -17.53 -9.18 8.38
CA SER A 157 -17.19 -7.78 8.48
C SER A 157 -16.82 -7.21 7.11
N MET A 158 -17.27 -5.97 6.88
CA MET A 158 -16.98 -5.20 5.67
C MET A 158 -16.74 -3.76 6.06
N GLU A 159 -15.49 -3.34 6.03
CA GLU A 159 -15.09 -2.02 6.46
C GLU A 159 -15.53 -0.93 5.49
N SER A 160 -15.88 0.25 6.03
CA SER A 160 -16.41 1.36 5.22
C SER A 160 -15.41 1.87 4.17
N PHE A 161 -14.11 1.81 4.47
CA PHE A 161 -13.04 2.19 3.55
C PHE A 161 -12.97 1.31 2.30
N LEU A 162 -13.59 0.13 2.28
CA LEU A 162 -13.72 -0.65 1.05
C LEU A 162 -14.36 0.19 -0.09
N PHE A 163 -15.42 0.94 0.26
CA PHE A 163 -16.16 1.76 -0.69
C PHE A 163 -15.43 3.05 -1.04
N ALA A 164 -14.80 3.68 -0.05
CA ALA A 164 -14.08 4.93 -0.27
C ALA A 164 -12.75 4.69 -0.99
N GLU A 165 -12.02 3.64 -0.65
CA GLU A 165 -10.61 3.48 -0.99
C GLU A 165 -10.39 2.33 -1.97
N THR A 166 -10.60 1.09 -1.53
CA THR A 166 -10.23 -0.12 -2.27
C THR A 166 -10.86 -0.16 -3.66
N PHE A 167 -12.19 0.01 -3.76
CA PHE A 167 -12.86 0.06 -5.06
C PHE A 167 -12.49 1.26 -5.89
N LYS A 168 -12.24 2.42 -5.26
CA LYS A 168 -11.84 3.63 -5.98
C LYS A 168 -10.47 3.44 -6.63
N TYR A 169 -9.49 2.90 -5.92
CA TYR A 169 -8.16 2.66 -6.48
C TYR A 169 -8.15 1.55 -7.53
N TYR A 170 -8.94 0.48 -7.36
CA TYR A 170 -9.15 -0.49 -8.45
C TYR A 170 -9.72 0.19 -9.70
N TYR A 171 -10.78 1.00 -9.55
CA TYR A 171 -11.37 1.73 -10.67
C TYR A 171 -10.34 2.66 -11.32
N LEU A 172 -9.68 3.52 -10.54
CA LEU A 172 -8.76 4.54 -11.04
C LEU A 172 -7.49 3.98 -11.69
N LEU A 173 -7.02 2.80 -11.25
CA LEU A 173 -5.87 2.13 -11.88
C LEU A 173 -6.17 1.71 -13.32
N PHE A 174 -7.41 1.31 -13.62
CA PHE A 174 -7.82 0.86 -14.95
C PHE A 174 -8.54 1.93 -15.78
N ALA A 175 -9.04 2.98 -15.14
CA ALA A 175 -9.72 4.08 -15.80
C ALA A 175 -8.77 4.88 -16.73
N PRO A 176 -9.33 5.53 -17.77
CA PRO A 176 -8.55 6.46 -18.60
C PRO A 176 -8.05 7.64 -17.77
N LYS A 177 -6.92 8.26 -18.18
CA LYS A 177 -6.34 9.43 -17.48
C LYS A 177 -7.33 10.59 -17.32
N SER A 178 -8.33 10.70 -18.20
CA SER A 178 -9.39 11.71 -18.16
C SER A 178 -10.42 11.51 -17.06
N ALA A 179 -10.50 10.32 -16.44
CA ALA A 179 -11.47 10.03 -15.38
C ALA A 179 -11.21 10.85 -14.11
N LEU A 180 -9.94 11.20 -13.86
CA LEU A 180 -9.53 12.05 -12.75
C LEU A 180 -8.25 12.80 -13.11
N GLY A 181 -8.28 14.13 -12.94
CA GLY A 181 -7.11 14.98 -13.12
C GLY A 181 -6.08 14.75 -12.00
N PHE A 182 -5.18 13.79 -12.20
CA PHE A 182 -4.16 13.40 -11.21
C PHE A 182 -3.33 14.57 -10.69
N ASP A 183 -2.95 15.51 -11.55
CA ASP A 183 -2.16 16.69 -11.15
C ASP A 183 -3.01 17.82 -10.53
N LYS A 184 -4.33 17.65 -10.48
CA LYS A 184 -5.30 18.64 -9.96
C LYS A 184 -5.95 18.19 -8.66
N ILE A 185 -5.76 16.94 -8.27
CA ILE A 185 -6.41 16.31 -7.12
C ILE A 185 -5.32 15.73 -6.22
N THR A 186 -5.48 15.93 -4.92
CA THR A 186 -4.81 15.13 -3.90
C THR A 186 -5.87 14.32 -3.17
N PHE A 187 -5.55 13.10 -2.76
CA PHE A 187 -6.42 12.35 -1.87
C PHE A 187 -6.07 12.67 -0.41
N ASN A 188 -7.07 12.66 0.48
CA ASN A 188 -6.78 12.45 1.90
C ASN A 188 -6.46 10.97 2.16
N THR A 189 -6.14 10.62 3.40
CA THR A 189 -5.80 9.24 3.78
C THR A 189 -6.96 8.23 3.74
N GLU A 190 -8.16 8.67 3.35
CA GLU A 190 -9.38 7.85 3.20
C GLU A 190 -9.89 7.93 1.73
N ALA A 191 -8.95 8.15 0.81
CA ALA A 191 -9.15 8.31 -0.62
C ALA A 191 -10.22 9.34 -1.05
N HIS A 192 -10.57 10.33 -0.23
CA HIS A 192 -11.47 11.41 -0.63
C HIS A 192 -10.71 12.45 -1.49
N PRO A 193 -11.15 12.71 -2.73
CA PRO A 193 -10.45 13.64 -3.62
C PRO A 193 -10.66 15.08 -3.17
N LEU A 194 -9.56 15.81 -3.06
CA LEU A 194 -9.50 17.22 -2.73
C LEU A 194 -8.81 17.97 -3.86
N GLN A 195 -9.42 19.06 -4.31
CA GLN A 195 -8.85 19.88 -5.37
C GLN A 195 -7.62 20.65 -4.87
N ILE A 196 -6.52 20.54 -5.62
CA ILE A 196 -5.33 21.36 -5.42
C ILE A 196 -5.63 22.76 -5.99
N LYS A 197 -5.40 23.79 -5.18
CA LYS A 197 -5.53 25.19 -5.59
C LYS A 197 -4.28 25.68 -6.28
#